data_AF-A0A5K1E5T3-F1
#
_entry.id   AF-A0A5K1E5T3-F1
#
_cell.length_a   1.000
_cell.length_b   1.000
_cell.length_c   1.000
_cell.angle_alpha   90.00
_cell.angle_beta   90.00
_cell.angle_gamma   90.00
#
_symmetry.space_group_name_H-M   'P 1'
#
loop_
_entity.id
_entity.type
_entity.pdbx_description
1 polymer ?
#
loop_
_entity_poly.entity_id
_entity_poly.type
_entity_poly.pdbx_seq_one_letter_code
_entity_poly.pdbx_strand_id
1 'polypeptide(L)' 'FKEVNRTCCITSGFGCLRGSSPCKNRNEYMYFDGAHFTEALYKHLARKVYLSELPEEVYPFNVAHLAGLGPGPAILKAS' A
#
# COMPACT_ATOMS: atom_id res chain seq x y z
N PHE A 1 9.09 6.87 -0.26
CA PHE A 1 9.57 6.60 1.11
C PHE A 1 11.06 6.87 1.15
N LYS A 2 11.58 7.41 2.26
CA LYS A 2 13.02 7.59 2.46
C LYS A 2 13.66 6.32 3.03
N GLU A 3 12.90 5.59 3.85
CA GLU A 3 13.35 4.37 4.52
C GLU A 3 12.53 3.17 4.03
N VAL A 4 13.22 2.24 3.38
CA VAL A 4 12.61 1.02 2.80
C VAL A 4 13.18 -0.27 3.38
N ASN A 5 14.35 -0.18 4.04
CA ASN A 5 15.07 -1.32 4.62
C ASN A 5 15.08 -1.30 6.16
N ARG A 6 14.39 -0.34 6.78
CA ARG A 6 14.27 -0.22 8.25
C ARG A 6 12.80 -0.04 8.63
N THR A 7 12.45 -0.51 9.82
CA THR A 7 11.13 -0.32 10.42
C THR A 7 11.08 0.98 11.20
N CYS A 8 9.91 1.60 11.26
CA CYS A 8 9.71 2.81 12.06
C CYS A 8 9.72 2.52 13.57
N CYS A 9 9.17 1.39 14.01
CA CYS A 9 9.24 0.91 15.38
C CYS A 9 10.37 -0.13 15.54
N ILE A 10 11.02 -0.14 16.70
CA ILE A 10 11.94 -1.22 17.10
C ILE A 10 11.12 -2.52 17.21
N THR A 11 11.59 -3.59 16.58
CA THR A 11 10.83 -4.84 16.51
C THR A 11 11.25 -5.83 17.59
N SER A 12 10.29 -6.67 18.01
CA SER A 12 10.53 -7.90 18.76
C SER A 12 9.77 -9.02 18.05
N GLY A 13 10.49 -9.87 17.34
CA GLY A 13 9.89 -10.76 16.34
C GLY A 13 9.27 -9.94 15.21
N PHE A 14 8.01 -10.21 14.89
CA PHE A 14 7.27 -9.55 13.80
C PHE A 14 6.62 -8.22 14.21
N GLY A 15 6.41 -8.00 15.51
CA GLY A 15 5.69 -6.84 16.04
C GLY A 15 6.59 -5.75 16.58
N CYS A 16 6.01 -4.57 16.79
CA CYS A 16 6.62 -3.46 17.53
C CYS A 16 6.90 -3.84 19.00
N LEU A 17 8.10 -3.54 19.50
CA LEU A 17 8.51 -3.82 20.88
C LEU A 17 7.63 -3.04 21.85
N ARG A 18 7.00 -3.73 22.80
CA ARG A 18 6.12 -3.11 23.80
C ARG A 18 6.89 -2.05 24.59
N GLY A 19 6.30 -0.85 24.69
CA GLY A 19 6.89 0.29 25.40
C GLY A 19 7.93 1.07 24.61
N SER A 20 8.31 0.62 23.41
CA SER A 20 9.18 1.41 22.53
C SER A 20 8.42 2.57 21.87
N SER A 21 9.14 3.63 21.54
CA SER A 21 8.60 4.76 20.77
C SER A 21 8.89 4.54 19.29
N PRO A 22 7.87 4.69 18.41
CA PRO A 22 8.10 4.70 16.96
C PRO A 22 8.95 5.90 16.51
N CYS A 23 9.45 5.83 15.29
CA CYS A 23 10.12 6.95 14.61
C CYS A 23 9.25 8.22 14.59
N LYS A 24 9.90 9.39 14.56
CA LYS A 24 9.21 10.70 14.62
C LYS A 24 8.27 10.95 13.43
N ASN A 25 8.65 10.52 12.23
CA ASN A 25 7.89 10.73 11.00
C ASN A 25 7.60 9.41 10.29
N ARG A 26 6.42 8.84 10.55
CA ARG A 26 5.99 7.56 9.96
C ARG A 26 5.81 7.62 8.43
N ASN A 27 5.62 8.81 7.86
CA ASN A 27 5.41 8.97 6.42
C ASN A 27 6.68 8.73 5.59
N GLU A 28 7.85 8.71 6.24
CA GLU A 28 9.13 8.46 5.57
C GLU A 28 9.46 6.97 5.45
N TYR A 29 8.76 6.10 6.18
CA TYR A 29 9.05 4.67 6.29
C TYR A 29 8.00 3.83 5.56
N MET A 30 8.42 2.79 4.85
CA MET A 30 7.50 1.79 4.28
C MET A 30 6.91 0.89 5.37
N TYR A 31 7.73 0.43 6.30
CA TYR A 31 7.37 -0.55 7.32
C TYR A 31 7.17 0.12 8.67
N PHE A 32 6.06 -0.19 9.34
CA PHE A 32 5.83 0.22 10.72
C PHE A 32 6.63 -0.69 11.66
N ASP A 33 6.47 -1.99 11.54
CA ASP A 33 7.20 -3.03 12.27
C ASP A 33 7.66 -4.14 11.32
N GLY A 34 7.99 -5.33 11.85
CA GLY A 34 8.53 -6.44 11.07
C GLY A 34 7.51 -7.15 10.17
N ALA A 35 6.22 -6.85 10.29
CA ALA A 35 5.16 -7.48 9.50
C ALA A 35 4.22 -6.48 8.81
N HIS A 36 4.06 -5.28 9.36
CA HIS A 36 3.05 -4.33 8.92
C HIS A 36 3.68 -3.10 8.26
N PHE A 37 3.00 -2.60 7.24
CA PHE A 37 3.34 -1.33 6.61
C PHE A 37 2.88 -0.13 7.44
N THR A 38 3.48 1.03 7.18
CA THR A 38 2.95 2.29 7.71
C THR A 38 1.63 2.66 7.02
N GLU A 39 0.82 3.48 7.69
CA GLU A 39 -0.40 4.05 7.10
C GLU A 39 -0.12 4.77 5.77
N ALA A 40 1.04 5.43 5.64
CA ALA A 40 1.44 6.11 4.42
C ALA A 40 1.58 5.15 3.23
N LEU A 41 2.18 3.97 3.45
CA LEU A 41 2.26 2.95 2.40
C LEU A 41 0.90 2.29 2.15
N TYR A 42 0.09 2.03 3.17
CA TYR A 42 -1.27 1.55 2.95
C TYR A 42 -2.12 2.52 2.12
N LYS A 43 -2.03 3.84 2.36
CA LYS A 43 -2.71 4.84 1.53
C LYS A 43 -2.25 4.81 0.07
N HIS A 44 -0.95 4.64 -0.16
CA HIS A 44 -0.38 4.53 -1.51
C HIS A 44 -0.89 3.27 -2.23
N LEU A 45 -0.84 2.12 -1.56
CA LEU A 45 -1.35 0.85 -2.10
C LEU A 45 -2.86 0.90 -2.34
N ALA A 46 -3.64 1.47 -1.42
CA ALA A 46 -5.08 1.63 -1.58
C ALA A 46 -5.43 2.48 -2.81
N ARG A 47 -4.69 3.58 -3.07
CA ARG A 47 -4.88 4.37 -4.30
C ARG A 47 -4.61 3.55 -5.55
N LYS A 48 -3.53 2.75 -5.57
CA LYS A 48 -3.21 1.87 -6.71
C LYS A 48 -4.30 0.83 -6.94
N VAL A 49 -4.69 0.11 -5.89
CA VAL A 49 -5.75 -0.91 -5.96
C VAL A 49 -7.08 -0.31 -6.40
N TYR A 50 -7.39 0.93 -6.00
CA TYR A 50 -8.64 1.59 -6.36
C TYR A 50 -8.65 2.17 -7.78
N LEU A 51 -7.53 2.75 -8.24
CA LEU A 51 -7.52 3.59 -9.46
C LEU A 51 -6.51 3.19 -10.54
N SER A 52 -5.55 2.31 -10.27
CA SER A 52 -4.52 2.00 -11.27
C SER A 52 -5.14 1.39 -12.53
N GLU A 53 -4.50 1.61 -13.67
CA GLU A 53 -4.84 0.99 -14.95
C GLU A 53 -3.74 0.03 -15.42
N LEU A 54 -2.67 -0.12 -14.63
CA LEU A 54 -1.54 -1.00 -14.95
C LEU A 54 -1.87 -2.46 -14.58
N PRO A 55 -1.81 -3.41 -15.53
CA PRO A 55 -2.07 -4.83 -15.25
C PRO A 55 -1.14 -5.44 -14.20
N GLU A 56 0.07 -4.90 -14.03
CA GLU A 56 1.03 -5.35 -13.02
C GLU A 56 0.64 -4.94 -11.60
N GLU A 57 -0.23 -3.94 -11.45
CA GLU A 57 -0.73 -3.45 -10.17
C GLU A 57 -2.12 -3.98 -9.84
N VAL A 58 -2.98 -4.10 -10.86
CA VAL A 58 -4.37 -4.53 -10.74
C VAL A 58 -4.76 -5.38 -11.95
N TYR A 59 -5.14 -6.63 -11.71
CA TYR A 59 -5.62 -7.54 -12.75
C TYR A 59 -6.82 -8.35 -12.22
N PRO A 60 -7.89 -8.52 -13.03
CA PRO A 60 -8.09 -7.99 -14.39
C PRO A 60 -8.62 -6.55 -14.45
N PHE A 61 -8.98 -5.95 -13.31
CA PHE A 61 -9.46 -4.56 -13.20
C PHE A 61 -9.23 -4.02 -11.78
N ASN A 62 -9.34 -2.71 -11.60
CA ASN A 62 -9.25 -2.04 -10.29
C ASN A 62 -10.57 -2.09 -9.50
N VAL A 63 -10.53 -1.70 -8.21
CA VAL A 63 -11.72 -1.72 -7.34
C VAL A 63 -12.79 -0.73 -7.77
N ALA A 64 -12.43 0.44 -8.33
CA ALA A 64 -13.43 1.38 -8.83
C ALA A 64 -14.26 0.76 -9.95
N HIS A 65 -13.63 0.04 -10.88
CA HIS A 65 -14.32 -0.71 -11.90
C HIS A 65 -15.19 -1.81 -11.30
N LEU A 66 -14.67 -2.63 -10.38
CA LEU A 66 -15.46 -3.66 -9.70
C LEU A 66 -16.72 -3.10 -9.03
N ALA A 67 -16.62 -1.88 -8.48
CA ALA A 67 -17.73 -1.15 -7.88
C ALA A 67 -18.69 -0.50 -8.91
N GLY A 68 -18.44 -0.64 -10.22
CA GLY A 68 -19.22 0.02 -11.28
C GLY A 68 -18.99 1.53 -11.38
N LEU A 69 -17.91 2.05 -10.79
CA LEU A 69 -17.55 3.47 -10.74
C LEU A 69 -16.43 3.85 -11.71
N GLY A 70 -15.73 2.86 -12.27
CA GLY A 70 -14.64 3.06 -13.23
C GLY A 70 -15.11 2.97 -14.69
N PRO A 71 -14.32 3.49 -15.66
CA PRO A 71 -14.53 3.14 -17.05
C PRO A 71 -14.45 1.61 -17.21
N GLY A 72 -15.37 1.04 -17.99
CA GLY A 72 -15.45 -0.41 -18.23
C GLY A 72 -14.15 -1.01 -18.78
N PRO A 73 -14.04 -2.35 -18.87
CA PRO A 73 -12.77 -3.00 -19.18
C PRO A 73 -12.22 -2.49 -20.51
N ALA A 74 -10.94 -2.10 -20.52
CA ALA A 74 -10.22 -1.78 -21.75
C ALA A 74 -10.22 -2.95 -22.77
N ILE A 75 -10.61 -4.16 -22.34
CA ILE A 75 -10.82 -5.35 -23.16
C ILE A 75 -11.97 -5.17 -24.19
N LEU A 76 -12.87 -4.19 -24.02
CA LEU A 76 -14.00 -3.96 -24.94
C LEU A 76 -13.80 -2.81 -25.95
N LYS A 77 -12.62 -2.20 -26.05
CA LYS A 77 -12.34 -1.13 -27.03
C LYS A 77 -11.52 -1.56 -28.25
N ALA A 78 -11.47 -2.86 -28.53
CA ALA A 78 -10.95 -3.39 -29.78
C ALA A 78 -12.09 -4.10 -30.55
N SER A 79 -12.87 -3.33 -31.30
CA SER A 79 -13.78 -3.81 -32.36
C SER A 79 -14.00 -2.68 -33.35
#